data_AF-A0A5B0VQN2-F1
#
_entry.id   AF-A0A5B0VQN2-F1
#
_cell.length_a   1.000
_cell.length_b   1.000
_cell.length_c   1.000
_cell.angle_alpha   90.00
_cell.angle_beta   90.00
_cell.angle_gamma   90.00
#
_symmetry.space_group_name_H-M   'P 1'
#
loop_
_entity.id
_entity.type
_entity.pdbx_description
1 polymer ?
#
loop_
_entity_poly.entity_id
_entity_poly.type
_entity_poly.pdbx_seq_one_letter_code
_entity_poly.pdbx_strand_id
1 'polypeptide(L)' 'MEKIVATRIDGMIMGAMGNLNAIASYIKNNCEAAEAKTLIRKIGGSMAELIEIADSIHAEYPDIIPQELRPPNSE' A
#
# COMPACT_ATOMS: atom_id res chain seq x y z
N MET A 1 -16.55 10.51 -0.36
CA MET A 1 -16.77 9.20 -1.05
C MET A 1 -17.93 8.46 -0.35
N GLU A 2 -18.23 7.20 -0.64
CA GLU A 2 -18.96 6.35 0.34
C GLU A 2 -17.95 5.53 1.14
N LYS A 3 -18.20 5.32 2.45
CA LYS A 3 -17.26 4.62 3.35
C LYS A 3 -16.92 3.20 2.87
N ILE A 4 -17.88 2.49 2.27
CA ILE A 4 -17.64 1.14 1.73
C ILE A 4 -16.68 1.15 0.54
N VAL A 5 -16.76 2.18 -0.30
CA VAL A 5 -15.84 2.37 -1.43
C VAL A 5 -14.46 2.74 -0.92
N ALA A 6 -14.38 3.67 0.05
CA ALA A 6 -13.12 4.04 0.70
C ALA A 6 -12.40 2.84 1.33
N THR A 7 -13.14 1.99 2.05
CA THR A 7 -12.60 0.75 2.65
C THR A 7 -12.01 -0.20 1.58
N ARG A 8 -12.68 -0.33 0.42
CA ARG A 8 -12.18 -1.17 -0.67
C ARG A 8 -10.92 -0.60 -1.32
N ILE A 9 -10.88 0.71 -1.53
CA ILE A 9 -9.70 1.38 -2.10
C ILE A 9 -8.50 1.23 -1.15
N ASP A 10 -8.70 1.43 0.15
CA ASP A 10 -7.65 1.24 1.16
C ASP A 10 -7.09 -0.19 1.13
N GLY A 11 -7.96 -1.21 1.10
CA GLY A 11 -7.55 -2.61 0.94
C GLY A 11 -6.73 -2.87 -0.34
N MET A 12 -7.13 -2.26 -1.46
CA MET A 12 -6.38 -2.34 -2.73
C MET A 12 -5.02 -1.66 -2.64
N ILE A 13 -4.92 -0.51 -1.96
CA ILE A 13 -3.66 0.20 -1.71
C ILE A 13 -2.72 -0.67 -0.87
N MET A 14 -3.22 -1.27 0.21
CA MET A 14 -2.44 -2.18 1.06
C MET A 14 -1.89 -3.38 0.25
N GLY A 15 -2.71 -3.99 -0.61
CA GLY A 15 -2.28 -5.05 -1.50
C GLY A 15 -1.21 -4.60 -2.51
N ALA A 16 -1.39 -3.42 -3.12
CA ALA A 16 -0.42 -2.84 -4.04
C ALA A 16 0.93 -2.55 -3.35
N MET A 17 0.91 -1.99 -2.14
CA MET A 17 2.12 -1.76 -1.33
C MET A 17 2.85 -3.07 -1.02
N GLY A 18 2.12 -4.14 -0.69
CA GLY A 18 2.70 -5.48 -0.49
C GLY A 18 3.46 -5.97 -1.72
N ASN A 19 2.86 -5.83 -2.91
CA ASN A 19 3.50 -6.21 -4.18
C ASN A 19 4.73 -5.34 -4.49
N LEU A 20 4.64 -4.02 -4.29
CA LEU A 20 5.78 -3.11 -4.51
C LEU A 20 6.95 -3.45 -3.57
N ASN A 21 6.67 -3.77 -2.31
CA ASN A 21 7.70 -4.20 -1.36
C ASN A 21 8.36 -5.54 -1.75
N ALA A 22 7.56 -6.50 -2.24
CA ALA A 22 8.08 -7.75 -2.77
C ALA A 22 8.98 -7.54 -3.99
N ILE A 23 8.58 -6.66 -4.91
CA ILE A 23 9.38 -6.27 -6.09
C ILE A 23 10.70 -5.62 -5.64
N ALA A 24 10.66 -4.66 -4.70
CA ALA A 24 11.85 -4.02 -4.17
C ALA A 24 12.82 -5.03 -3.53
N SER A 25 12.29 -5.99 -2.78
CA SER A 25 13.06 -7.09 -2.18
C SER A 25 13.70 -7.99 -3.25
N TYR A 26 12.95 -8.32 -4.30
CA TYR A 26 13.46 -9.12 -5.41
C TYR A 26 14.59 -8.39 -6.16
N ILE A 27 14.42 -7.10 -6.47
CA ILE A 27 15.46 -6.27 -7.09
C ILE A 27 16.72 -6.26 -6.25
N LYS A 28 16.59 -6.03 -4.93
CA LYS A 28 17.73 -5.98 -4.00
C LYS A 28 18.54 -7.28 -4.02
N ASN A 29 17.89 -8.42 -4.22
CA ASN A 29 18.53 -9.73 -4.17
C ASN A 29 19.09 -10.21 -5.51
N ASN A 30 18.67 -9.61 -6.64
CA ASN A 30 18.98 -10.13 -7.98
C ASN A 30 19.66 -9.13 -8.92
N CYS A 31 19.68 -7.83 -8.58
CA CYS A 31 20.32 -6.80 -9.41
C CYS A 31 21.63 -6.32 -8.78
N GLU A 32 22.54 -5.80 -9.61
CA GLU A 32 23.73 -5.11 -9.12
C GLU A 32 23.36 -3.83 -8.35
N ALA A 33 24.20 -3.43 -7.40
CA ALA A 33 23.88 -2.34 -6.47
C ALA A 33 23.51 -1.01 -7.16
N ALA A 34 24.17 -0.68 -8.28
CA ALA A 34 23.90 0.55 -9.03
C ALA A 34 22.53 0.54 -9.72
N GLU A 35 22.17 -0.60 -10.33
CA GLU A 35 20.86 -0.80 -10.97
C GLU A 35 19.75 -0.88 -9.93
N ALA A 36 19.97 -1.66 -8.87
CA ALA A 36 19.04 -1.83 -7.76
C ALA A 36 18.66 -0.49 -7.12
N LYS A 37 19.65 0.39 -6.87
CA LYS A 37 19.42 1.72 -6.30
C LYS A 37 18.44 2.55 -7.13
N THR A 38 18.57 2.52 -8.45
CA THR A 38 17.72 3.30 -9.35
C THR A 38 16.28 2.77 -9.37
N LEU A 39 16.12 1.45 -9.44
CA LEU A 39 14.80 0.81 -9.48
C LEU A 39 14.08 0.93 -8.12
N ILE A 40 14.77 0.65 -7.02
CA ILE A 40 14.21 0.78 -5.66
C ILE A 40 13.74 2.21 -5.40
N ARG A 41 14.46 3.23 -5.89
CA ARG A 41 14.03 4.62 -5.77
C ARG A 41 12.70 4.88 -6.46
N LYS A 42 12.49 4.32 -7.65
CA LYS A 42 11.21 4.44 -8.38
C LYS A 42 10.07 3.74 -7.64
N ILE A 43 10.33 2.53 -7.14
CA ILE A 43 9.35 1.79 -6.32
C ILE A 43 8.98 2.57 -5.07
N GLY A 44 9.97 3.12 -4.35
CA GLY A 44 9.73 3.96 -3.19
C GLY A 44 8.90 5.20 -3.49
N GLY A 45 9.11 5.83 -4.66
CA GLY A 45 8.26 6.92 -5.15
C GLY A 45 6.81 6.48 -5.35
N SER A 46 6.58 5.36 -6.02
CA SER A 46 5.21 4.82 -6.19
C SER A 46 4.54 4.47 -4.86
N MET A 47 5.30 3.98 -3.87
CA MET A 47 4.76 3.72 -2.53
C MET A 47 4.37 5.01 -1.82
N ALA A 48 5.15 6.10 -1.97
CA ALA A 48 4.83 7.39 -1.36
C ALA A 48 3.49 7.94 -1.88
N GLU A 49 3.26 7.90 -3.19
CA GLU A 49 1.99 8.32 -3.79
C GLU A 49 0.80 7.51 -3.25
N LEU A 50 0.96 6.19 -3.06
CA LEU A 50 -0.07 5.35 -2.46
C LEU A 50 -0.35 5.71 -0.99
N ILE A 51 0.69 6.05 -0.22
CA ILE A 51 0.56 6.51 1.16
C ILE A 51 -0.22 7.83 1.23
N GLU A 52 0.06 8.79 0.35
CA GLU A 52 -0.66 10.07 0.31
C GLU A 52 -2.16 9.88 0.01
N ILE A 53 -2.50 8.93 -0.86
CA ILE A 53 -3.90 8.57 -1.13
C ILE A 53 -4.53 7.92 0.11
N ALA A 54 -3.83 6.98 0.76
CA ALA A 54 -4.32 6.32 1.97
C ALA A 54 -4.52 7.31 3.12
N ASP A 55 -3.60 8.26 3.32
CA ASP A 55 -3.71 9.32 4.32
C ASP A 55 -4.93 10.21 4.07
N SER A 56 -5.20 10.54 2.80
CA SER A 56 -6.39 11.31 2.41
C SER A 56 -7.68 10.55 2.73
N ILE A 57 -7.69 9.24 2.51
CA ILE A 57 -8.83 8.36 2.85
C ILE A 57 -9.01 8.28 4.37
N HIS A 58 -7.95 8.07 5.14
CA HIS A 58 -7.99 7.99 6.60
C HIS A 58 -8.37 9.32 7.26
N ALA A 59 -8.03 10.45 6.64
CA ALA A 59 -8.49 11.76 7.08
C ALA A 59 -10.01 11.93 6.93
N GLU A 60 -10.62 11.39 5.87
CA GLU A 60 -12.07 11.42 5.64
C GLU A 60 -12.82 10.34 6.45
N TYR A 61 -12.21 9.16 6.63
CA TYR A 61 -12.80 8.01 7.32
C TYR A 61 -11.80 7.38 8.31
N PRO A 62 -11.60 7.96 9.50
CA PRO A 62 -10.58 7.51 10.45
C PRO A 62 -10.84 6.12 11.06
N ASP A 63 -12.04 5.57 10.87
CA ASP A 63 -12.50 4.30 11.42
C ASP A 63 -12.67 3.20 10.35
N ILE A 64 -12.08 3.37 9.16
CA ILE A 64 -11.99 2.27 8.21
C ILE A 64 -11.00 1.23 8.73
N ILE A 65 -11.51 0.02 8.87
CA ILE A 65 -10.70 -1.19 9.03
C ILE A 65 -11.10 -2.08 7.86
N PRO A 66 -10.14 -2.48 7.00
CA PRO A 66 -10.37 -3.46 5.95
C PRO A 66 -11.11 -4.66 6.53
N GLN A 67 -12.15 -5.16 5.84
CA GLN A 67 -12.97 -6.26 6.37
C GLN A 67 -12.14 -7.52 6.63
N GLU A 68 -11.07 -7.71 5.86
CA GLU A 68 -10.10 -8.80 5.99
C GLU A 68 -9.32 -8.75 7.31
N LEU A 69 -9.24 -7.58 7.95
CA LEU A 69 -8.59 -7.35 9.23
C LEU A 69 -9.58 -7.21 10.39
N ARG A 70 -10.89 -7.24 10.12
CA ARG A 70 -11.89 -7.21 11.18
C ARG A 70 -11.93 -8.57 11.91
N PRO A 71 -11.98 -8.57 13.26
CA PRO A 71 -12.18 -9.80 14.00
C PRO A 71 -13.47 -10.50 13.53
N PRO A 72 -13.51 -11.84 13.49
CA PRO A 72 -14.62 -12.62 12.93
C PRO A 72 -15.98 -12.41 13.59
N ASN A 73 -16.04 -11.71 14.74
CA ASN A 73 -17.27 -11.47 15.51
C ASN A 73 -17.58 -9.97 15.67
N SER A 74 -17.18 -9.13 14.72
CA SER A 74 -17.46 -7.69 14.74
C SER A 74 -18.78 -7.39 14.01
N GLU A 75 -19.89 -7.90 14.54
CA GLU A 75 -21.26 -7.49 14.17
C GLU A 75 -21.91 -6.71 15.31
#